data_AF-A0A919YJB2-F1
#
_entry.id   AF-A0A919YJB2-F1
#
_cell.length_a   1.000
_cell.length_b   1.000
_cell.length_c   1.000
_cell.angle_alpha   90.00
_cell.angle_beta   90.00
_cell.angle_gamma   90.00
#
_symmetry.space_group_name_H-M   'P 1'
#
loop_
_entity.id
_entity.type
_entity.pdbx_description
1 polymer ?
#
loop_
_entity_poly.entity_id
_entity_poly.type
_entity_poly.pdbx_seq_one_letter_code
_entity_poly.pdbx_strand_id
1 'polypeptide(L)' 'MSKVFQLVAEHSCYVCGCEVDKAFLREWNGEEVCKFCINELNEEAEQHVSTNHH' A
#
# COMPACT_ATOMS: atom_id res chain seq x y z
N MET A 1 -21.49 -4.19 32.25
CA MET A 1 -20.39 -3.37 31.71
C MET A 1 -19.81 -4.10 30.51
N SER A 2 -20.32 -3.80 29.31
CA SER A 2 -19.84 -4.42 28.07
C SER A 2 -18.52 -3.77 27.68
N LYS A 3 -17.42 -4.53 27.75
CA LYS A 3 -16.11 -4.11 27.26
C LYS A 3 -16.16 -4.15 25.73
N VAL A 4 -16.33 -2.99 25.11
CA VAL A 4 -16.20 -2.83 23.66
C VAL A 4 -14.73 -3.04 23.34
N PHE A 5 -14.43 -4.09 22.57
CA PHE A 5 -13.09 -4.40 22.09
C PHE A 5 -12.53 -3.17 21.39
N GLN A 6 -11.43 -2.63 21.90
CA GLN A 6 -10.68 -1.57 21.22
C GLN A 6 -10.20 -2.15 19.89
N LEU A 7 -10.87 -1.69 18.83
CA LEU A 7 -10.44 -1.61 17.43
C LEU A 7 -9.01 -2.14 17.25
N VAL A 8 -8.92 -3.39 16.79
CA VAL A 8 -7.74 -3.84 16.07
C VAL A 8 -7.60 -2.83 14.94
N ALA A 9 -6.49 -2.09 14.92
CA ALA A 9 -6.20 -1.22 13.79
C ALA A 9 -6.08 -2.13 12.57
N GLU A 10 -7.17 -2.24 11.82
CA GLU A 10 -7.22 -2.89 10.53
C GLU A 10 -6.29 -2.11 9.62
N HIS A 11 -5.10 -2.65 9.44
CA HIS A 11 -4.06 -2.09 8.61
C HIS A 11 -4.51 -2.24 7.15
N SER A 12 -5.24 -1.26 6.64
CA SER A 12 -5.78 -1.26 5.28
C SER A 12 -4.83 -0.55 4.32
N CYS A 13 -4.62 -1.12 3.14
CA CYS A 13 -3.91 -0.45 2.06
C CYS A 13 -4.70 0.78 1.61
N TYR A 14 -4.08 1.96 1.55
CA TYR A 14 -4.72 3.18 1.06
C TYR A 14 -5.15 3.07 -0.42
N VAL A 15 -4.39 2.34 -1.25
CA VAL A 15 -4.64 2.23 -2.70
C VAL A 15 -5.80 1.28 -3.02
N CYS A 16 -5.78 0.06 -2.47
CA CYS A 16 -6.79 -0.95 -2.79
C CYS A 16 -7.89 -1.11 -1.73
N GLY A 17 -7.73 -0.51 -0.55
CA GLY A 17 -8.66 -0.63 0.57
C GLY A 17 -8.68 -1.99 1.26
N CYS A 18 -7.89 -2.96 0.78
CA CYS A 18 -7.85 -4.30 1.38
C CYS A 18 -7.17 -4.25 2.74
N GLU A 19 -7.73 -4.96 3.72
CA GLU A 19 -7.05 -5.31 4.96
C GLU A 19 -5.87 -6.21 4.66
N VAL A 20 -4.68 -5.78 5.07
CA VAL A 20 -3.44 -6.50 4.89
C VAL A 20 -2.67 -6.53 6.20
N ASP A 21 -1.95 -7.62 6.43
CA ASP A 21 -1.07 -7.67 7.59
C ASP A 21 -0.02 -6.56 7.48
N LYS A 22 0.30 -5.93 8.61
CA LYS A 22 1.25 -4.81 8.68
C LYS A 22 2.61 -5.15 8.07
N ALA A 23 3.02 -6.41 8.05
CA ALA A 23 4.24 -6.86 7.40
C ALA A 23 4.24 -6.64 5.87
N PHE A 24 3.06 -6.54 5.25
CA PHE A 24 2.88 -6.28 3.82
C PHE A 24 2.57 -4.82 3.50
N LEU A 25 2.25 -4.00 4.49
CA LEU A 25 2.17 -2.55 4.34
C LEU A 25 3.56 -1.93 4.37
N ARG A 26 3.75 -0.93 3.54
CA ARG A 26 4.92 -0.06 3.52
C ARG A 26 4.45 1.38 3.35
N GLU A 27 5.21 2.29 3.92
CA GLU A 27 4.97 3.72 3.71
C GLU A 27 5.39 4.09 2.28
N TRP A 28 4.45 4.64 1.51
CA TRP A 28 4.67 5.15 0.18
C TRP A 28 4.05 6.54 0.08
N ASN A 29 4.89 7.56 -0.14
CA ASN A 29 4.51 8.98 -0.17
C ASN A 29 3.75 9.47 1.09
N GLY A 30 4.05 8.90 2.26
CA GLY A 30 3.39 9.24 3.54
C GLY A 30 2.10 8.46 3.82
N GLU A 31 1.71 7.53 2.95
CA GLU A 31 0.51 6.70 3.11
C GLU A 31 0.88 5.22 3.27
N GLU A 32 0.08 4.45 4.01
CA GLU A 32 0.27 3.01 4.16
C GLU A 32 -0.27 2.28 2.94
N VAL A 33 0.62 1.72 2.12
CA VAL A 33 0.27 1.03 0.87
C VAL A 33 0.82 -0.39 0.91
N CYS A 34 0.06 -1.36 0.42
CA CYS A 34 0.52 -2.74 0.36
C CYS A 34 1.62 -2.91 -0.70
N LYS A 35 2.53 -3.86 -0.44
CA LYS A 35 3.65 -4.18 -1.34
C LYS A 35 3.20 -4.43 -2.79
N PHE A 36 2.00 -5.01 -3.00
CA PHE A 36 1.47 -5.27 -4.33
C PHE A 36 1.17 -3.97 -5.09
N CYS A 37 0.40 -3.07 -4.47
CA CYS A 37 0.10 -1.77 -5.07
C CYS A 37 1.37 -0.94 -5.30
N ILE A 38 2.33 -0.96 -4.38
CA ILE A 38 3.63 -0.28 -4.58
C ILE A 38 4.38 -0.86 -5.79
N ASN A 39 4.33 -2.18 -5.97
CA ASN A 39 5.00 -2.83 -7.09
C ASN A 39 4.35 -2.46 -8.43
N GLU A 40 3.02 -2.44 -8.51
CA GLU A 40 2.30 -1.99 -9.72
C GLU A 40 2.63 -0.52 -10.03
N LEU A 41 2.54 0.37 -9.02
CA LEU A 41 2.86 1.79 -9.18
C LEU A 41 4.31 2.03 -9.62
N ASN A 42 5.26 1.23 -9.12
CA ASN A 42 6.66 1.31 -9.55
C ASN A 42 6.88 0.72 -10.95
N GLU A 43 6.19 -0.36 -11.32
CA GLU A 43 6.27 -0.94 -12.66
C GLU A 43 5.78 0.06 -13.72
N GLU A 44 4.70 0.80 -13.43
CA GLU A 44 4.25 1.92 -14.25
C GLU A 44 5.33 3.01 -14.36
N ALA A 45 6.04 3.31 -13.27
CA ALA A 45 7.11 4.30 -13.27
C ALA A 45 8.35 3.86 -14.10
N GLU A 46 8.71 2.59 -14.07
CA GLU A 46 9.88 2.06 -14.81
C GLU A 46 9.63 1.97 -16.32
N GLN A 47 8.39 1.72 -16.75
CA GLN A 47 8.04 1.69 -18.18
C GLN A 47 8.20 3.06 -18.84
N HIS A 48 8.01 4.16 -18.09
CA HIS A 48 8.12 5.52 -18.60
C HIS A 48 9.56 6.03 -18.73
N VAL A 49 10.55 5.37 -18.12
CA VAL A 49 11.97 5.77 -18.21
C VAL A 49 12.64 5.20 -19.47
N SER A 50 12.12 4.12 -20.04
CA SER A 50 12.71 3.48 -21.24
C SER A 50 12.24 4.08 -22.57
N THR A 51 11.32 5.04 -22.59
CA THR A 51 10.80 5.64 -23.83
C THR A 51 11.48 6.95 -24.24
N ASN A 52 12.75 7.14 -23.90
CA ASN A 52 13.58 8.22 -24.45
C ASN A 52 14.98 7.71 -24.79
N HIS A 53 15.07 6.66 -25.60
CA HIS A 53 16.27 6.42 -26.38
C HIS A 53 15.99 6.82 -27.84
N HIS A 54 16.47 8.02 -28.15
CA HIS A 54 16.61 8.61 -29.48
C HIS A 54 17.44 7.71 -30.40
#